data_AF-A0A821L146-F1
#
_entry.id   AF-A0A821L146-F1
#
_cell.length_a   1.000
_cell.length_b   1.000
_cell.length_c   1.000
_cell.angle_alpha   90.00
_cell.angle_beta   90.00
_cell.angle_gamma   90.00
#
_symmetry.space_group_name_H-M   'P 1'
#
loop_
_entity.id
_entity.type
_entity.pdbx_description
1 polymer ?
#
loop_
_entity_poly.entity_id
_entity_poly.type
_entity_poly.pdbx_seq_one_letter_code
_entity_poly.pdbx_strand_id
1 'polypeptide(L)'
;MEQRQQLSNELVMEYYYDKLQLCLQADSTMSSAMIIHYLTKGLNPLLVPYVVRRHPSTPAEFLLIAQDEEKIQQMLQGLTQSTIRSHDDDSNDKDPIDEMVALVKRPTYTNPRSF
;
A
#
# COMPACT_ATOMS: atom_id res chain seq x y z
N MET A 1 -11.59 13.94 -17.96
CA MET A 1 -10.30 13.66 -17.28
C MET A 1 -10.43 13.09 -15.86
N GLU A 2 -11.33 13.58 -15.00
CA GLU A 2 -11.34 13.19 -13.57
C GLU A 2 -11.62 11.72 -13.26
N GLN A 3 -12.27 10.97 -14.15
CA GLN A 3 -12.75 9.61 -13.87
C GLN A 3 -11.69 8.49 -13.97
N ARG A 4 -10.59 8.69 -14.72
CA ARG A 4 -9.55 7.64 -14.86
C ARG A 4 -8.70 7.55 -13.60
N GLN A 5 -8.94 6.52 -12.80
CA GLN A 5 -8.14 6.13 -11.63
C GLN A 5 -7.31 4.88 -11.97
N GLN A 6 -6.16 4.71 -11.33
CA GLN A 6 -5.34 3.51 -11.38
C GLN A 6 -6.07 2.37 -10.65
N LEU A 7 -6.15 1.20 -11.28
CA LEU A 7 -6.72 0.00 -10.66
C LEU A 7 -5.74 -0.59 -9.63
N SER A 8 -6.24 -1.34 -8.65
CA SER A 8 -5.42 -1.89 -7.56
C SER A 8 -4.36 -2.90 -8.02
N ASN A 9 -4.54 -3.50 -9.20
CA ASN A 9 -3.66 -4.48 -9.82
C ASN A 9 -3.00 -3.96 -11.12
N GLU A 10 -3.16 -2.68 -11.43
CA GLU A 10 -2.61 -2.04 -12.63
C GLU A 10 -1.24 -1.43 -12.35
N LEU A 11 -0.31 -1.59 -13.29
CA LEU A 11 1.02 -1.00 -13.19
C LEU A 11 0.96 0.52 -13.36
N VAL A 12 1.76 1.24 -12.58
CA VAL A 12 1.93 2.70 -12.69
C VAL A 12 2.23 3.15 -14.12
N MET A 13 3.00 2.36 -14.88
CA MET A 13 3.35 2.66 -16.26
C MET A 13 2.13 2.67 -17.20
N GLU A 14 1.23 1.70 -17.05
CA GLU A 14 0.02 1.56 -17.88
C GLU A 14 -0.93 2.72 -17.61
N TYR A 15 -1.22 2.96 -16.33
CA TYR A 15 -2.00 4.11 -15.86
C TYR A 15 -1.45 5.45 -16.37
N TYR A 16 -0.13 5.62 -16.31
CA TYR A 16 0.54 6.86 -16.71
C TYR A 16 0.30 7.19 -18.18
N TYR A 17 0.53 6.24 -19.10
CA TYR A 17 0.38 6.49 -20.53
C TYR A 17 -1.07 6.75 -20.92
N ASP A 18 -2.02 5.96 -20.39
CA ASP A 18 -3.46 6.20 -20.55
C ASP A 18 -3.87 7.60 -20.10
N LYS A 19 -3.47 7.98 -18.89
CA LYS A 19 -3.85 9.25 -18.28
C LYS A 19 -3.18 10.43 -18.99
N LEU A 20 -1.92 10.30 -19.39
CA LEU A 20 -1.20 11.29 -20.18
C LEU A 20 -1.87 11.50 -21.54
N GLN A 21 -2.23 10.43 -22.24
CA GLN A 21 -2.95 10.51 -23.51
C GLN A 21 -4.30 11.23 -23.34
N LEU A 22 -5.07 10.92 -22.29
CA LEU A 22 -6.32 11.62 -21.98
C LEU A 22 -6.13 13.12 -21.68
N CYS A 23 -5.00 13.51 -21.08
CA CYS A 23 -4.65 14.93 -20.89
C CYS A 23 -4.39 15.61 -22.24
N LEU A 24 -3.53 15.01 -23.09
CA LEU A 24 -3.14 15.57 -24.38
C LEU A 24 -4.27 15.57 -25.43
N GLN A 25 -5.23 14.63 -25.32
CA GLN A 25 -6.45 14.61 -26.14
C GLN A 25 -7.44 15.70 -25.72
N ALA A 26 -7.46 16.10 -24.46
CA ALA A 26 -8.33 17.16 -23.96
C ALA A 26 -7.72 18.56 -24.20
N ASP A 27 -6.41 18.69 -24.05
CA ASP A 27 -5.63 19.90 -24.36
C ASP A 27 -4.18 19.50 -24.68
N SER A 28 -3.77 19.64 -25.94
CA SER A 28 -2.41 19.34 -26.41
C SER A 28 -1.36 20.35 -25.93
N THR A 29 -1.80 21.48 -25.38
CA THR A 29 -0.95 22.54 -24.81
C THR A 29 -0.94 22.53 -23.27
N MET A 30 -1.52 21.51 -22.64
CA MET A 30 -1.65 21.42 -21.19
C MET A 30 -0.30 21.48 -20.49
N SER A 31 -0.18 22.37 -19.49
CA SER A 31 1.03 22.52 -18.70
C SER A 31 1.41 21.26 -17.92
N SER A 32 2.72 21.02 -17.75
CA SER A 32 3.25 19.93 -16.91
C SER A 32 2.60 19.88 -15.53
N ALA A 33 2.38 21.04 -14.89
CA ALA A 33 1.76 21.13 -13.58
C ALA A 33 0.31 20.61 -13.56
N MET A 34 -0.48 20.90 -14.60
CA MET A 34 -1.85 20.36 -14.74
C MET A 34 -1.84 18.86 -15.05
N ILE A 35 -0.93 18.39 -15.90
CA ILE A 35 -0.76 16.95 -16.18
C ILE A 35 -0.42 16.20 -14.89
N ILE A 36 0.55 16.69 -14.10
CA ILE A 36 0.94 16.12 -12.81
C ILE A 36 -0.21 16.17 -11.80
N HIS A 37 -1.02 17.24 -11.78
CA HIS A 37 -2.22 17.30 -10.94
C HIS A 37 -3.22 16.18 -11.30
N TYR A 38 -3.53 15.99 -12.58
CA TYR A 38 -4.46 14.95 -13.02
C TYR A 38 -3.93 13.53 -12.84
N LEU A 39 -2.63 13.32 -13.07
CA LEU A 39 -1.92 12.08 -12.76
C LEU A 39 -1.98 11.76 -11.26
N THR A 40 -1.71 12.75 -10.39
CA THR A 40 -1.76 12.56 -8.93
C THR A 40 -3.19 12.29 -8.45
N LYS A 41 -4.20 12.97 -9.00
CA LYS A 41 -5.62 12.79 -8.62
C LYS A 41 -6.17 11.38 -8.88
N GLY A 42 -5.61 10.65 -9.85
CA GLY A 42 -6.05 9.29 -10.19
C GLY A 42 -5.06 8.19 -9.82
N LEU A 43 -3.88 8.52 -9.27
CA LEU A 43 -2.88 7.53 -8.86
C LEU A 43 -3.42 6.65 -7.72
N ASN A 44 -2.90 5.42 -7.60
CA ASN A 44 -3.16 4.56 -6.44
C ASN A 44 -2.88 5.34 -5.12
N PRO A 45 -3.85 5.45 -4.19
CA PRO A 45 -3.70 6.23 -2.96
C PRO A 45 -2.49 5.85 -2.10
N LEU A 46 -1.99 4.61 -2.19
CA LEU A 46 -0.79 4.16 -1.47
C LEU A 46 0.51 4.80 -1.99
N LEU A 47 0.53 5.28 -3.23
CA LEU A 47 1.70 5.91 -3.86
C LEU A 47 1.68 7.45 -3.70
N VAL A 48 0.50 8.05 -3.59
CA VAL A 48 0.33 9.52 -3.53
C VAL A 48 1.21 10.21 -2.48
N PRO A 49 1.31 9.75 -1.20
CA PRO A 49 2.14 10.41 -0.18
C PRO A 49 3.64 10.39 -0.46
N TYR A 50 4.10 9.54 -1.38
CA TYR A 50 5.51 9.39 -1.76
C TYR A 50 5.83 10.24 -2.98
N VAL A 51 4.95 10.21 -3.99
CA VAL A 51 5.07 11.03 -5.19
C VAL A 51 4.98 12.52 -4.85
N VAL A 52 3.97 12.94 -4.07
CA VAL A 52 3.80 14.35 -3.68
C VAL A 52 5.00 14.89 -2.90
N ARG A 53 5.58 14.08 -2.00
CA ARG A 53 6.72 14.45 -1.16
C ARG A 53 8.02 14.68 -1.94
N ARG A 54 8.18 14.02 -3.10
CA ARG A 54 9.33 14.24 -3.99
C ARG A 54 9.11 15.36 -5.02
N HIS A 55 7.95 16.02 -5.01
CA HIS A 55 7.64 17.23 -5.79
C HIS A 55 8.08 17.17 -7.28
N PRO A 56 7.57 16.22 -8.10
CA PRO A 56 7.87 16.17 -9.52
C PRO A 56 7.48 17.48 -10.22
N SER A 57 8.37 17.98 -11.08
CA SER A 57 8.18 19.17 -11.92
C SER A 57 7.79 18.79 -13.36
N THR A 58 8.06 17.56 -13.79
CA THR A 58 7.68 17.03 -15.11
C THR A 58 6.88 15.72 -15.03
N PRO A 59 6.04 15.38 -16.03
CA PRO A 59 5.37 14.07 -16.10
C PRO A 59 6.37 12.90 -16.12
N ALA A 60 7.55 13.08 -16.71
CA ALA A 60 8.60 12.06 -16.71
C ALA A 60 9.17 11.81 -15.31
N GLU A 61 9.43 12.86 -14.52
CA GLU A 61 9.81 12.72 -13.11
C GLU A 61 8.71 12.04 -12.28
N PHE A 62 7.45 12.41 -12.50
CA PHE A 62 6.31 11.75 -11.85
C PHE A 62 6.34 10.24 -12.09
N LEU A 63 6.53 9.80 -13.35
CA LEU A 63 6.59 8.38 -13.69
C LEU A 63 7.76 7.67 -12.98
N LEU A 64 8.96 8.25 -13.02
CA LEU A 64 10.15 7.68 -12.39
C LEU A 64 9.95 7.50 -10.88
N ILE A 65 9.40 8.51 -10.20
CA ILE A 65 9.15 8.46 -8.75
C ILE A 65 8.06 7.44 -8.41
N ALA A 66 6.97 7.40 -9.17
CA ALA A 66 5.87 6.48 -8.91
C ALA A 66 6.27 5.01 -9.17
N GLN A 67 7.12 4.73 -10.17
CA GLN A 67 7.67 3.40 -10.42
C GLN A 67 8.71 2.96 -9.39
N ASP A 68 9.52 3.89 -8.87
CA ASP A 68 10.45 3.61 -7.77
C ASP A 68 9.70 3.15 -6.51
N GLU A 69 8.65 3.88 -6.14
CA GLU A 69 7.78 3.52 -5.01
C GLU A 69 7.01 2.21 -5.26
N GLU A 70 6.46 2.00 -6.46
CA GLU A 70 5.77 0.74 -6.83
C GLU A 70 6.68 -0.49 -6.63
N LYS A 71 7.95 -0.41 -7.06
CA LYS A 71 8.95 -1.48 -6.85
C LYS A 71 9.27 -1.69 -5.38
N ILE A 72 9.41 -0.62 -4.60
CA ILE A 72 9.64 -0.69 -3.15
C ILE A 72 8.46 -1.40 -2.47
N GLN A 73 7.23 -1.06 -2.81
CA GLN A 73 6.03 -1.69 -2.23
C GLN A 73 5.90 -3.17 -2.63
N GLN A 74 6.18 -3.53 -3.88
CA GLN A 74 6.24 -4.93 -4.33
C GLN A 74 7.31 -5.74 -3.57
N MET A 75 8.52 -5.18 -3.38
CA MET A 75 9.60 -5.82 -2.62
C MET A 75 9.22 -6.05 -1.15
N LEU A 76 8.62 -5.05 -0.49
CA LEU A 76 8.16 -5.16 0.91
C LEU A 76 7.04 -6.21 1.07
N GLN A 77 6.16 -6.35 0.08
CA GLN A 77 5.14 -7.41 0.08
C GLN A 77 5.77 -8.80 -0.08
N GLY A 78 6.82 -8.95 -0.90
CA GLY A 78 7.57 -10.20 -1.01
C GLY A 78 8.29 -10.62 0.29
N LEU A 79 8.84 -9.65 1.03
CA LEU A 79 9.51 -9.88 2.31
C LEU A 79 8.55 -10.30 3.43
N THR A 80 7.34 -9.76 3.46
CA THR A 80 6.33 -10.15 4.47
C THR A 80 5.78 -11.55 4.23
N GLN A 81 5.54 -11.93 2.97
CA GLN A 81 5.08 -13.29 2.62
C GLN A 81 6.12 -14.39 2.86
N SER A 82 7.41 -14.10 2.63
CA SER A 82 8.51 -15.05 2.89
C SER A 82 8.78 -15.25 4.39
N THR A 83 8.63 -14.20 5.20
CA THR A 83 8.71 -14.30 6.67
C THR A 83 7.66 -15.26 7.24
N ILE A 84 6.41 -15.20 6.77
CA ILE A 84 5.32 -16.05 7.26
C ILE A 84 5.53 -17.53 6.91
N ARG A 85 6.13 -17.82 5.75
CA ARG A 85 6.40 -19.21 5.31
C ARG A 85 7.61 -19.88 5.99
N SER A 86 8.33 -19.17 6.85
CA SER A 86 9.56 -19.65 7.49
C SER A 86 9.35 -20.15 8.92
N HIS A 87 8.11 -20.46 9.32
CA HIS A 87 7.76 -20.79 10.71
C HIS A 87 6.88 -22.04 10.90
N ASP A 88 6.66 -22.83 9.83
CA ASP A 88 5.79 -24.03 9.84
C ASP A 88 6.57 -25.33 9.53
N ASP A 89 7.86 -25.43 9.89
CA ASP A 89 8.65 -26.65 9.67
C ASP A 89 9.72 -26.91 10.76
N ASP A 90 9.26 -27.11 12.00
CA ASP A 90 9.82 -28.13 12.90
C ASP A 90 8.82 -28.46 14.03
N SER A 91 8.06 -29.54 13.89
CA SER A 91 7.15 -30.05 14.91
C SER A 91 6.82 -31.52 14.67
N ASN A 92 7.82 -32.40 14.80
CA ASN A 92 7.55 -33.82 15.06
C ASN A 92 8.69 -34.49 15.83
N ASP A 93 8.75 -34.27 17.15
CA ASP A 93 9.09 -35.36 18.06
C ASP A 93 8.35 -35.27 19.40
N LYS A 94 8.22 -36.42 20.06
CA LYS A 94 7.43 -36.65 21.30
C LYS A 94 8.28 -36.29 22.54
N ASP A 95 7.79 -36.18 23.78
CA ASP A 95 6.74 -36.92 24.51
C ASP A 95 6.26 -36.08 25.73
N PRO A 96 5.25 -36.51 26.52
CA PRO A 96 4.55 -35.64 27.48
C PRO A 96 5.22 -35.53 28.86
N ILE A 97 5.01 -34.38 29.52
CA ILE A 97 5.11 -34.26 30.98
C ILE A 97 3.78 -33.73 31.51
N ASP A 98 3.14 -34.59 32.30
CA ASP A 98 1.93 -34.37 33.10
C ASP A 98 2.25 -33.52 34.36
N GLU A 99 1.22 -33.12 35.13
CA GLU A 99 1.37 -32.61 36.52
C GLU A 99 2.05 -31.21 36.67
N MET A 100 1.65 -30.19 37.45
CA MET A 100 0.52 -29.83 38.34
C MET A 100 0.62 -28.28 38.56
N VAL A 101 -0.33 -27.47 39.08
CA VAL A 101 -1.72 -27.60 39.56
C VAL A 101 -2.39 -26.21 39.65
N ALA A 102 -3.71 -26.17 39.91
CA ALA A 102 -4.46 -25.10 40.59
C ALA A 102 -4.61 -23.69 39.98
N LEU A 103 -5.80 -23.45 39.41
CA LEU A 103 -6.84 -22.66 40.08
C LEU A 103 -6.46 -21.27 40.65
N VAL A 104 -6.47 -20.22 39.80
CA VAL A 104 -6.83 -18.86 40.24
C VAL A 104 -8.01 -18.33 39.42
N LYS A 105 -9.05 -17.89 40.15
CA LYS A 105 -10.37 -17.52 39.62
C LYS A 105 -10.31 -16.18 38.87
N ARG A 106 -11.03 -16.07 37.75
CA ARG A 106 -11.33 -14.78 37.10
C ARG A 106 -12.27 -13.95 37.99
N PRO A 107 -11.94 -12.69 38.33
CA PRO A 107 -12.92 -11.72 38.83
C PRO A 107 -13.54 -10.97 37.65
N THR A 108 -14.86 -11.02 37.52
CA THR A 108 -15.62 -10.12 36.65
C THR A 108 -15.68 -8.73 37.27
N TYR A 109 -15.17 -7.71 36.58
CA TYR A 109 -15.33 -6.31 37.02
C TYR A 109 -16.75 -5.81 36.72
N THR A 110 -17.56 -5.66 37.76
CA THR A 110 -18.80 -4.89 37.73
C THR A 110 -18.50 -3.41 38.02
N ASN A 111 -19.04 -2.52 37.20
CA ASN A 111 -18.81 -1.08 37.26
C ASN A 111 -20.01 -0.37 37.94
N PRO A 112 -19.87 0.21 39.14
CA PRO A 112 -20.89 1.05 39.75
C PRO A 112 -20.72 2.51 39.32
N ARG A 113 -21.63 2.98 38.46
CA ARG A 113 -21.74 4.39 38.08
C ARG A 113 -22.66 5.11 39.07
N SER A 114 -22.09 5.81 40.05
CA SER A 114 -22.86 6.61 41.01
C SER A 114 -23.55 7.80 40.33
N PHE A 115 -24.76 8.10 40.80
CA PHE A 115 -25.45 9.39 40.70
C PHE A 115 -25.47 10.03 42.08
#